data_AF-A0A2V2CD58-F1
#
_entry.id   AF-A0A2V2CD58-F1
#
_cell.length_a   1.000
_cell.length_b   1.000
_cell.length_c   1.000
_cell.angle_alpha   90.00
_cell.angle_beta   90.00
_cell.angle_gamma   90.00
#
_symmetry.space_group_name_H-M   'P 1'
#
loop_
_entity.id
_entity.type
_entity.pdbx_description
1 polymer ?
#
loop_
_entity_poly.entity_id
_entity_poly.type
_entity_poly.pdbx_seq_one_letter_code
_entity_poly.pdbx_strand_id
1 'polypeptide(L)'
;MIQPHQYRPLEAQTQHDDWGIGAVVNISGQKTHRAVEDALRIVEKLEHRTGKDADGTTGDGVGIMTQIPHAFLKKRRSRRERRSRKRAIMALP
;
A
#
# COMPACT_ATOMS: atom_id res chain seq x y z
N MET A 1 12.18 -59.30 -16.16
CA MET A 1 12.29 -58.14 -17.07
C MET A 1 11.38 -57.05 -16.53
N ILE A 2 11.93 -56.12 -15.75
CA ILE A 2 11.18 -55.03 -15.11
C ILE A 2 11.37 -53.78 -15.97
N GLN A 3 10.27 -53.19 -16.43
CA GLN A 3 10.28 -51.99 -17.28
C GLN A 3 10.84 -50.79 -16.50
N PRO A 4 11.72 -49.96 -17.09
CA PRO A 4 12.31 -48.83 -16.38
C PRO A 4 11.27 -47.73 -16.14
N HIS A 5 11.34 -47.18 -14.93
CA HIS A 5 10.63 -46.00 -14.44
C HIS A 5 10.51 -44.91 -15.53
N GLN A 6 9.30 -44.67 -16.03
CA GLN A 6 9.02 -43.48 -16.83
C GLN A 6 9.13 -42.27 -15.91
N TYR A 7 10.25 -41.54 -16.03
CA TYR A 7 10.39 -40.21 -15.43
C TYR A 7 9.46 -39.27 -16.21
N ARG A 8 8.27 -39.00 -15.69
CA ARG A 8 7.42 -37.91 -16.21
C ARG A 8 8.13 -36.59 -15.86
N PRO A 9 8.56 -35.78 -16.84
CA PRO A 9 8.96 -34.42 -16.54
C PRO A 9 7.75 -33.77 -15.87
N LEU A 10 7.91 -33.20 -14.67
CA LEU A 10 6.93 -32.25 -14.18
C LEU A 10 6.92 -31.14 -15.23
N GLU A 11 5.85 -31.09 -16.02
CA GLU A 11 5.59 -29.98 -16.91
C GLU A 11 5.74 -28.72 -16.07
N ALA A 12 6.73 -27.89 -16.41
CA ALA A 12 6.95 -26.61 -15.77
C ALA A 12 5.75 -25.74 -16.14
N GLN A 13 4.65 -25.92 -15.42
CA GLN A 13 3.52 -25.02 -15.52
C GLN A 13 4.05 -23.63 -15.19
N THR A 14 3.83 -22.70 -16.10
CA THR A 14 4.18 -21.29 -15.93
C THR A 14 3.63 -20.80 -14.60
N GLN A 15 4.50 -20.73 -13.60
CA GLN A 15 4.20 -20.14 -12.32
C GLN A 15 4.14 -18.64 -12.56
N HIS A 16 2.93 -18.09 -12.53
CA HIS A 16 2.74 -16.65 -12.66
C HIS A 16 3.11 -15.99 -11.33
N ASP A 17 3.96 -14.97 -11.37
CA ASP A 17 4.24 -14.15 -10.20
C ASP A 17 2.97 -13.35 -9.84
N ASP A 18 2.49 -13.54 -8.62
CA ASP A 18 1.29 -12.89 -8.06
C ASP A 18 1.57 -11.45 -7.57
N TRP A 19 2.53 -10.73 -8.15
CA TRP A 19 2.91 -9.40 -7.67
C TRP A 19 2.59 -8.32 -8.71
N GLY A 20 2.32 -7.10 -8.25
CA GLY A 20 1.93 -5.99 -9.12
C GLY A 20 2.42 -4.64 -8.60
N ILE A 21 2.88 -3.79 -9.53
CA ILE A 21 3.29 -2.42 -9.24
C ILE A 21 2.59 -1.45 -10.21
N GLY A 22 2.38 -0.22 -9.76
CA GLY A 22 1.85 0.85 -10.61
C GLY A 22 2.31 2.21 -10.13
N ALA A 23 2.28 3.19 -11.04
CA ALA A 23 2.71 4.55 -10.77
C ALA A 23 1.73 5.55 -11.38
N VAL A 24 1.53 6.66 -10.67
CA VAL A 24 0.76 7.81 -11.15
C VAL A 24 1.60 9.06 -10.94
N VAL A 25 1.61 9.94 -11.94
CA VAL A 25 2.33 11.20 -11.89
C VAL A 25 1.44 12.33 -12.37
N ASN A 26 1.44 13.45 -11.65
CA ASN A 26 0.86 14.68 -12.14
C ASN A 26 1.89 15.44 -12.99
N ILE A 27 1.78 15.33 -14.31
CA ILE A 27 2.63 16.02 -15.30
C ILE A 27 2.60 17.54 -15.22
N SER A 28 1.53 18.15 -14.69
CA SER A 28 1.47 19.60 -14.46
C SER A 28 2.28 20.07 -13.24
N GLY A 29 2.81 19.14 -12.43
CA GLY A 29 3.57 19.44 -11.22
C GLY A 29 2.76 20.00 -10.05
N GLN A 30 1.43 20.17 -10.22
CA GLN A 30 0.57 20.73 -9.19
C GLN A 30 0.36 19.74 -8.04
N LYS A 31 0.64 20.18 -6.80
CA LYS A 31 0.46 19.38 -5.59
C LYS A 31 -1.01 19.29 -5.25
N THR A 32 -1.63 18.14 -5.53
CA THR A 32 -3.04 17.86 -5.24
C THR A 32 -3.19 16.51 -4.56
N HIS A 33 -4.34 16.26 -3.92
CA HIS A 33 -4.64 14.98 -3.29
C HIS A 33 -4.97 13.87 -4.31
N ARG A 34 -5.26 14.25 -5.56
CA ARG A 34 -5.69 13.34 -6.63
C ARG A 34 -4.69 12.22 -6.92
N ALA A 35 -3.39 12.52 -6.92
CA ALA A 35 -2.36 11.49 -7.14
C ALA A 35 -2.36 10.41 -6.03
N VAL A 36 -2.73 10.77 -4.80
CA VAL A 36 -2.86 9.79 -3.70
C VAL A 36 -4.10 8.92 -3.92
N GLU A 37 -5.24 9.53 -4.28
CA GLU A 37 -6.47 8.80 -4.61
C GLU A 37 -6.29 7.84 -5.79
N ASP A 38 -5.64 8.30 -6.85
CA ASP A 38 -5.33 7.48 -8.02
C ASP A 38 -4.39 6.32 -7.66
N ALA A 39 -3.38 6.55 -6.80
CA ALA A 39 -2.49 5.50 -6.32
C ALA A 39 -3.23 4.44 -5.49
N LEU A 40 -4.15 4.85 -4.61
CA LEU A 40 -4.98 3.92 -3.85
C LEU A 40 -5.89 3.09 -4.77
N ARG A 41 -6.44 3.71 -5.81
CA ARG A 41 -7.27 3.01 -6.82
C ARG A 41 -6.47 1.99 -7.63
N ILE A 42 -5.19 2.24 -7.86
CA ILE A 42 -4.27 1.25 -8.46
C ILE A 42 -4.11 0.05 -7.52
N VAL A 43 -3.85 0.30 -6.24
CA VAL A 43 -3.72 -0.78 -5.24
C VAL A 43 -4.99 -1.62 -5.14
N GLU A 44 -6.17 -0.99 -5.11
CA GLU A 44 -7.46 -1.70 -5.15
C GLU A 44 -7.58 -2.61 -6.37
N LYS A 45 -7.15 -2.14 -7.54
CA LYS A 45 -7.18 -2.95 -8.76
C LYS A 45 -6.19 -4.11 -8.76
N LEU A 46 -5.13 -4.04 -7.96
CA LEU A 46 -4.12 -5.09 -7.84
C LEU A 46 -4.47 -6.13 -6.75
N GLU A 47 -5.60 -5.97 -6.05
CA GLU A 47 -6.03 -6.87 -4.98
C GLU A 47 -6.07 -8.35 -5.39
N HIS A 48 -6.49 -8.64 -6.63
CA HIS A 48 -6.58 -10.00 -7.18
C HIS A 48 -5.20 -10.68 -7.35
N ARG A 49 -4.12 -9.91 -7.24
CA ARG A 49 -2.75 -10.43 -7.25
C ARG A 49 -2.23 -10.63 -5.84
N THR A 50 -2.75 -9.96 -4.83
CA THR A 50 -2.20 -10.09 -3.47
C THR A 50 -2.49 -11.48 -2.91
N GLY A 51 -1.48 -12.10 -2.26
CA GLY A 51 -1.69 -13.30 -1.46
C GLY A 51 -2.68 -13.02 -0.33
N LYS A 52 -3.65 -13.92 -0.17
CA LYS A 52 -4.69 -13.85 0.87
C LYS A 52 -4.68 -15.14 1.69
N ASP A 53 -5.08 -15.03 2.95
CA ASP A 53 -5.36 -16.18 3.80
C ASP A 53 -6.56 -17.00 3.27
N ALA A 54 -6.75 -18.19 3.83
CA ALA A 54 -7.82 -19.11 3.40
C ALA A 54 -9.22 -18.51 3.53
N ASP A 55 -9.41 -17.60 4.51
CA ASP A 55 -10.68 -16.93 4.77
C ASP A 55 -10.84 -15.63 3.94
N GLY A 56 -9.81 -15.21 3.20
CA GLY A 56 -9.80 -14.01 2.36
C GLY A 56 -9.79 -12.68 3.11
N THR A 57 -9.55 -12.69 4.42
CA THR A 57 -9.65 -11.53 5.32
C THR A 57 -8.32 -10.80 5.51
N THR A 58 -7.21 -11.53 5.46
CA THR A 58 -5.86 -11.00 5.67
C THR A 58 -5.06 -11.18 4.39
N GLY A 59 -4.37 -10.12 3.97
CA GLY A 59 -3.43 -10.17 2.85
C GLY A 59 -1.99 -9.92 3.29
N ASP A 60 -1.03 -10.32 2.45
CA ASP A 60 0.41 -10.20 2.73
C ASP A 60 0.89 -8.74 2.91
N GLY A 61 0.16 -7.79 2.32
CA GLY A 61 0.36 -6.36 2.51
C GLY A 61 0.47 -5.58 1.22
N VAL A 62 0.01 -4.33 1.26
CA VAL A 62 0.07 -3.38 0.13
C VAL A 62 0.48 -2.01 0.65
N GLY A 63 1.05 -1.18 -0.21
CA GLY A 63 1.50 0.15 0.18
C GLY A 63 1.65 1.11 -0.99
N ILE A 64 1.69 2.40 -0.67
CA ILE A 64 1.99 3.48 -1.62
C ILE A 64 3.19 4.29 -1.13
N MET A 65 3.97 4.79 -2.07
CA MET A 65 5.05 5.74 -1.79
C MET A 65 4.67 7.11 -2.35
N THR A 66 4.81 8.15 -1.53
CA THR A 66 4.47 9.53 -1.91
C THR A 66 5.61 10.48 -1.55
N GLN A 67 5.56 11.70 -2.10
CA GLN A 67 6.37 12.80 -1.58
C GLN A 67 5.99 13.12 -0.12
N ILE A 68 6.92 13.72 0.63
CA ILE A 68 6.67 14.14 2.03
C ILE A 68 5.58 15.22 2.05
N PRO A 69 4.45 15.00 2.75
CA PRO A 69 3.33 15.95 2.76
C PRO A 69 3.57 17.08 3.78
N HIS A 70 4.54 17.96 3.50
CA HIS A 70 4.99 19.02 4.41
C HIS A 70 3.84 19.89 4.96
N ALA A 71 2.87 20.28 4.12
CA ALA A 71 1.74 21.11 4.54
C ALA A 71 0.85 20.40 5.59
N PHE A 72 0.59 19.11 5.40
CA PHE A 72 -0.15 18.29 6.35
C PHE A 72 0.61 18.14 7.67
N LEU A 73 1.90 17.83 7.62
CA LEU A 73 2.73 17.65 8.81
C LEU A 73 2.86 18.95 9.61
N LYS A 74 3.06 20.09 8.94
CA LYS A 74 3.10 21.42 9.59
C LYS A 74 1.77 21.75 10.27
N LYS A 75 0.63 21.49 9.60
CA LYS A 75 -0.72 21.68 10.16
C LYS A 75 -0.98 20.76 11.35
N ARG A 76 -0.54 19.50 11.29
CA ARG A 76 -0.66 18.54 12.41
C ARG A 76 0.16 18.96 13.61
N ARG A 77 1.41 19.40 13.41
CA ARG A 77 2.27 19.95 14.46
C ARG A 77 1.59 21.13 15.17
N SER A 78 1.16 22.15 14.42
CA SER A 78 0.55 23.35 15.02
C SER A 78 -0.76 23.06 15.77
N ARG A 79 -1.56 22.10 15.27
CA ARG A 79 -2.78 21.66 15.95
C ARG A 79 -2.48 20.94 17.27
N ARG A 80 -1.42 20.11 17.31
CA ARG A 80 -0.98 19.42 18.54
C ARG A 80 -0.49 20.42 19.58
N GLU A 81 0.30 21.40 19.16
CA GLU A 81 0.80 22.46 20.05
C GLU A 81 -0.33 23.30 20.65
N ARG A 82 -1.29 23.75 19.82
CA ARG A 82 -2.48 24.46 20.29
C ARG A 82 -3.29 23.64 21.30
N ARG A 83 -3.44 22.34 21.07
CA ARG A 83 -4.13 21.44 22.02
C ARG A 83 -3.37 21.32 23.34
N SER A 84 -2.05 21.22 23.29
CA SER A 84 -1.21 21.17 24.49
C SER A 84 -1.32 22.46 25.31
N ARG A 85 -1.25 23.64 24.66
CA ARG A 85 -1.42 24.93 25.33
C ARG A 85 -2.81 25.10 25.94
N LYS A 86 -3.88 24.74 25.21
CA LYS A 86 -5.25 24.77 25.75
C LYS A 86 -5.42 23.86 26.97
N ARG A 87 -4.83 22.66 26.94
CA ARG A 87 -4.84 21.74 28.09
C ARG A 87 -4.10 22.31 29.30
N ALA A 88 -2.94 22.94 29.08
CA ALA A 88 -2.19 23.59 30.15
C ALA A 88 -2.97 24.75 30.79
N ILE A 89 -3.63 25.58 29.99
CA ILE A 89 -4.47 26.69 30.49
C ILE A 89 -5.67 26.18 31.29
N MET A 90 -6.35 25.13 30.81
CA MET A 90 -7.49 24.52 31.53
C MET A 90 -7.10 23.79 32.82
N ALA A 91 -5.82 23.51 33.04
CA ALA A 91 -5.32 22.84 34.24
C ALA A 91 -4.84 23.82 35.32
N LEU A 92 -4.94 25.14 35.08
CA LEU A 92 -4.66 26.16 36.08
C LEU A 92 -5.87 26.27 37.04
N PRO A 93 -5.63 26.38 38.37
CA PRO A 93 -6.66 26.42 39.39
C PRO A 93 -7.55 27.67 39.31
#